data_AF-A0A7N2KY45-F1
#
_entry.id   AF-A0A7N2KY45-F1
#
_cell.length_a   1.000
_cell.length_b   1.000
_cell.length_c   1.000
_cell.angle_alpha   90.00
_cell.angle_beta   90.00
_cell.angle_gamma   90.00
#
_symmetry.space_group_name_H-M   'P 1'
#
loop_
_entity.id
_entity.type
_entity.pdbx_description
1 polymer ?
#
loop_
_entity_poly.entity_id
_entity_poly.type
_entity_poly.pdbx_seq_one_letter_code
_entity_poly.pdbx_strand_id
1 'polypeptide(L)'
;MVEASMLREASIDVKQYMVSTPTSTDDPREVRARIFNLKSSTSMRNLNPSDVERMVSLKGMIIRSSSIIPEIREAIFRCLVCGYYSDPVVINRGQITEPKISLKEE
;
A
#
# COMPACT_ATOMS: atom_id res chain seq x y z
N MET A 1 -17.30 -1.87 -37.10
CA MET A 1 -15.83 -1.84 -37.04
C MET A 1 -15.44 -0.41 -36.72
N VAL A 2 -15.52 -0.03 -35.44
CA VAL A 2 -15.24 1.33 -34.98
C VAL A 2 -13.77 1.36 -34.57
N GLU A 3 -13.03 2.18 -35.30
CA GLU A 3 -11.60 2.44 -35.21
C GLU A 3 -11.10 2.53 -33.76
N ALA A 4 -10.22 1.58 -33.43
CA ALA A 4 -9.40 1.56 -32.24
C ALA A 4 -8.16 2.42 -32.49
N SER A 5 -8.23 3.73 -32.23
CA SER A 5 -7.08 4.60 -32.49
C SER A 5 -7.03 5.87 -31.63
N MET A 6 -6.96 5.76 -30.29
CA MET A 6 -6.32 6.80 -29.47
C MET A 6 -5.93 6.39 -28.03
N LEU A 7 -5.25 5.24 -27.89
CA LEU A 7 -4.45 4.98 -26.67
C LEU A 7 -3.11 5.73 -26.81
N ARG A 8 -3.12 7.05 -26.56
CA ARG A 8 -1.89 7.84 -26.45
C ARG A 8 -1.64 8.19 -24.99
N GLU A 9 -0.71 7.44 -24.40
CA GLU A 9 0.28 7.88 -23.42
C GLU A 9 -0.27 8.79 -22.30
N ALA A 10 -0.98 8.19 -21.35
CA ALA A 10 -1.01 8.73 -20.00
C ALA A 10 0.39 8.56 -19.39
N SER A 11 1.27 9.52 -19.64
CA SER A 11 2.53 9.63 -18.93
C SER A 11 2.20 9.98 -17.48
N ILE A 12 2.35 8.98 -16.62
CA ILE A 12 2.01 9.03 -15.21
C ILE A 12 3.00 9.97 -14.51
N ASP A 13 2.61 11.23 -14.28
CA ASP A 13 3.31 12.10 -13.34
C ASP A 13 2.89 11.67 -11.92
N VAL A 14 3.49 10.59 -11.42
CA VAL A 14 3.37 10.16 -10.01
C VAL A 14 4.08 11.21 -9.16
N LYS A 15 3.44 12.37 -8.97
CA LYS A 15 3.86 13.23 -7.88
C LYS A 15 3.45 12.52 -6.60
N GLN A 16 4.45 12.10 -5.82
CA GLN A 16 4.29 11.76 -4.40
C GLN A 16 3.73 12.99 -3.69
N TYR A 17 2.43 13.22 -3.82
CA TYR A 17 1.71 14.01 -2.85
C TYR A 17 1.52 13.08 -1.66
N MET A 18 2.32 13.31 -0.60
CA MET A 18 1.95 12.90 0.74
C MET A 18 0.62 13.58 1.03
N VAL A 19 -0.48 12.89 0.73
CA VAL A 19 -1.80 13.34 1.11
C VAL A 19 -1.88 13.11 2.61
N SER A 20 -1.82 14.20 3.38
CA SER A 20 -2.18 14.22 4.79
C SER A 20 -3.70 14.15 4.92
N THR A 21 -4.31 13.09 4.40
CA THR A 21 -5.66 12.71 4.83
C THR A 21 -5.47 12.02 6.17
N PRO A 22 -6.25 12.41 7.22
CA PRO A 22 -6.23 11.67 8.47
C PRO A 22 -6.67 10.25 8.13
N THR A 23 -5.73 9.32 8.20
CA THR A 23 -6.00 7.91 7.97
C THR A 23 -7.11 7.48 8.93
N SER A 24 -8.11 6.77 8.43
CA SER A 24 -9.17 6.14 9.23
C SER A 24 -8.66 5.14 10.29
N THR A 25 -7.33 4.97 10.39
CA THR A 25 -6.62 4.14 11.39
C THR A 25 -6.10 4.92 12.60
N ASP A 26 -6.39 6.22 12.71
CA ASP A 26 -6.20 7.02 13.93
C ASP A 26 -7.56 7.35 14.57
N ASP A 27 -8.55 6.46 14.44
CA ASP A 27 -9.70 6.53 15.34
C ASP A 27 -9.20 6.13 16.73
N PRO A 28 -9.26 6.99 17.76
CA PRO A 28 -8.83 6.66 19.11
C PRO A 28 -9.59 5.46 19.72
N ARG A 29 -10.62 4.96 19.03
CA ARG A 29 -11.40 3.78 19.39
C ARG A 29 -10.91 2.49 18.73
N GLU A 30 -9.91 2.53 17.85
CA GLU A 30 -9.37 1.33 17.21
C GLU A 30 -8.54 0.50 18.21
N VAL A 31 -8.99 -0.71 18.50
CA VAL A 31 -8.28 -1.65 19.39
C VAL A 31 -7.35 -2.55 18.57
N ARG A 32 -6.04 -2.44 18.80
CA ARG A 32 -5.03 -3.29 18.18
C ARG A 32 -4.58 -4.41 19.12
N ALA A 33 -4.84 -5.66 18.76
CA ALA A 33 -4.33 -6.82 19.48
C ALA A 33 -2.84 -7.05 19.17
N ARG A 34 -2.01 -7.21 20.21
CA ARG A 34 -0.61 -7.63 20.09
C ARG A 34 -0.44 -8.97 20.80
N ILE A 35 -0.33 -10.05 20.03
CA ILE A 35 -0.17 -11.41 20.56
C ILE A 35 1.30 -11.61 20.95
N PHE A 36 1.54 -12.16 22.14
CA PHE A 36 2.88 -12.45 22.67
C PHE A 36 2.89 -13.78 23.42
N ASN A 37 4.09 -14.24 23.84
CA ASN A 37 4.30 -15.45 24.64
C ASN A 37 3.73 -16.76 24.04
N LEU A 38 4.12 -17.05 22.80
CA LEU A 38 3.83 -18.36 22.19
C LEU A 38 4.51 -19.49 23.00
N LYS A 39 3.90 -20.68 23.00
CA LYS A 39 4.36 -21.86 23.78
C LYS A 39 5.80 -22.28 23.47
N SER A 40 6.23 -22.10 22.23
CA SER A 40 7.58 -22.43 21.78
C SER A 40 8.23 -21.21 21.14
N SER A 41 9.55 -21.09 21.35
CA SER A 41 10.39 -20.17 20.61
C SER A 41 11.34 -20.97 19.74
N THR A 42 11.26 -20.75 18.42
CA THR A 42 12.02 -21.50 17.42
C THR A 42 13.29 -20.73 17.08
N SER A 43 14.41 -21.43 16.91
CA SER A 43 15.63 -20.84 16.35
C SER A 43 15.43 -20.56 14.87
N MET A 44 15.94 -19.44 14.34
CA MET A 44 15.84 -19.12 12.90
C MET A 44 16.37 -20.24 11.99
N ARG A 45 17.35 -21.03 12.48
CA ARG A 45 17.91 -22.17 11.73
C ARG A 45 16.95 -23.36 11.60
N ASN A 46 15.91 -23.42 12.43
CA ASN A 46 14.97 -24.53 12.51
C ASN A 46 13.59 -24.16 11.95
N LEU A 47 13.49 -23.08 11.16
CA LEU A 47 12.26 -22.73 10.45
C LEU A 47 12.08 -23.64 9.23
N ASN A 48 10.88 -24.19 9.06
CA ASN A 48 10.55 -25.09 7.98
C ASN A 48 9.48 -24.46 7.05
N PRO A 49 9.32 -24.94 5.81
CA PRO A 49 8.25 -24.49 4.92
C PRO A 49 6.84 -24.71 5.50
N SER A 50 6.69 -25.65 6.43
CA SER A 50 5.47 -25.85 7.20
C SER A 50 5.13 -24.69 8.13
N ASP A 51 6.05 -23.78 8.42
CA ASP A 51 5.82 -22.64 9.31
C ASP A 51 5.31 -21.40 8.56
N VAL A 52 5.16 -21.48 7.24
CA VAL A 52 4.54 -20.43 6.43
C VAL A 52 3.10 -20.20 6.89
N GLU A 53 2.70 -18.92 6.94
CA GLU A 53 1.38 -18.47 7.41
C GLU A 53 1.06 -18.82 8.88
N ARG A 54 2.07 -19.10 9.71
CA ARG A 54 1.91 -19.34 11.17
C ARG A 54 2.61 -18.28 12.01
N MET A 55 2.13 -18.07 13.23
CA MET A 55 2.82 -17.23 14.23
C MET A 55 4.05 -17.96 14.77
N VAL A 56 5.22 -17.31 14.73
CA VAL A 56 6.49 -17.84 15.26
C VAL A 56 7.11 -16.87 16.25
N SER A 57 7.69 -17.38 17.33
CA SER A 57 8.44 -16.57 18.31
C SER A 57 9.93 -16.82 18.15
N LEU A 58 10.68 -15.78 17.81
CA LEU A 58 12.13 -15.82 17.61
C LEU A 58 12.87 -15.07 18.73
N LYS A 59 14.08 -15.49 19.07
CA LYS A 59 14.99 -14.80 19.99
C LYS A 59 16.33 -14.56 19.31
N GLY A 60 16.90 -13.38 19.47
CA GLY A 60 18.16 -13.00 18.83
C GLY A 60 18.66 -11.62 19.27
N MET A 61 19.83 -11.25 18.77
CA MET A 61 20.45 -9.93 18.99
C MET A 61 20.19 -9.03 17.78
N ILE A 62 19.79 -7.78 18.03
CA ILE A 62 19.63 -6.77 16.96
C ILE A 62 21.01 -6.24 16.59
N ILE A 63 21.37 -6.29 15.31
CA ILE A 63 22.68 -5.84 14.80
C ILE A 63 22.62 -4.49 14.07
N ARG A 64 21.46 -4.15 13.48
CA ARG A 64 21.27 -2.94 12.68
C ARG A 64 19.78 -2.61 12.57
N SER A 65 19.45 -1.32 12.55
CA SER A 65 18.16 -0.78 12.14
C SER A 65 18.31 -0.01 10.80
N SER A 66 17.25 0.00 9.99
CA SER A 66 17.18 0.83 8.78
C SER A 66 16.41 2.12 9.05
N SER A 67 16.60 3.13 8.19
CA SER A 67 15.74 4.30 8.14
C SER A 67 14.30 3.91 7.79
N ILE A 68 13.36 4.80 8.13
CA ILE A 68 11.94 4.62 7.83
C ILE A 68 11.73 4.67 6.31
N ILE A 69 11.14 3.62 5.75
CA ILE A 69 10.70 3.57 4.36
C ILE A 69 9.19 3.81 4.36
N PRO A 70 8.69 4.90 3.75
CA PRO A 70 7.26 5.16 3.70
C PRO A 70 6.55 4.19 2.75
N GLU A 71 5.39 3.68 3.16
CA GLU A 71 4.51 2.86 2.33
C GLU A 71 3.33 3.71 1.83
N ILE A 72 3.07 3.67 0.52
CA ILE A 72 1.99 4.43 -0.08
C ILE A 72 0.67 3.68 0.19
N ARG A 73 -0.31 4.37 0.77
CA ARG A 73 -1.63 3.81 1.08
C ARG A 73 -2.69 4.19 0.05
N GLU A 74 -2.64 5.42 -0.41
CA GLU A 74 -3.60 6.01 -1.34
C GLU A 74 -2.85 6.83 -2.39
N ALA A 75 -3.37 6.84 -3.61
CA ALA A 75 -2.86 7.62 -4.71
C ALA A 75 -3.97 8.50 -5.30
N ILE A 76 -3.60 9.72 -5.72
CA ILE A 76 -4.50 10.62 -6.44
C ILE A 76 -3.89 10.84 -7.82
N PHE A 77 -4.70 10.68 -8.87
CA PHE A 77 -4.28 10.85 -10.25
C PHE A 77 -4.72 12.21 -10.77
N ARG A 78 -3.88 12.87 -11.57
CA ARG A 78 -4.24 14.12 -12.24
C ARG A 78 -4.32 13.89 -13.75
N CYS A 79 -5.47 14.18 -14.34
CA CYS A 79 -5.62 14.14 -15.79
C CYS A 79 -4.82 15.27 -16.45
N LEU A 80 -3.99 14.95 -17.44
CA LEU A 80 -3.18 15.93 -18.16
C LEU A 80 -4.00 16.81 -19.13
N VAL A 81 -5.15 16.33 -19.60
CA VAL A 81 -5.98 17.02 -20.59
C VAL A 81 -6.86 18.08 -19.92
N CYS A 82 -7.63 17.68 -18.90
CA CYS A 82 -8.60 18.57 -18.26
C CYS A 82 -8.13 19.09 -16.89
N GLY A 83 -7.00 18.61 -16.37
CA GLY A 83 -6.44 19.00 -15.08
C GLY A 83 -7.17 18.44 -13.86
N TYR A 84 -8.22 17.64 -14.05
CA TYR A 84 -9.04 17.06 -12.98
C TYR A 84 -8.24 16.08 -12.11
N TYR A 85 -8.49 16.09 -10.80
CA TYR A 85 -7.92 15.15 -9.84
C TYR A 85 -8.92 14.02 -9.56
N SER A 86 -8.48 12.78 -9.64
CA SER A 86 -9.31 11.63 -9.28
C SER A 86 -9.63 11.59 -7.79
N ASP A 87 -10.65 10.84 -7.41
CA ASP A 87 -10.80 10.43 -6.02
C ASP A 87 -9.57 9.60 -5.57
N PRO A 88 -9.25 9.58 -4.25
CA PRO A 88 -8.19 8.75 -3.71
C PRO A 88 -8.40 7.27 -4.04
N VAL A 89 -7.43 6.67 -4.72
CA VAL A 89 -7.42 5.25 -5.04
C VAL A 89 -6.57 4.51 -4.01
N VAL A 90 -7.18 3.59 -3.28
CA VAL A 90 -6.51 2.75 -2.30
C VAL A 90 -5.59 1.74 -2.99
N ILE A 91 -4.37 1.63 -2.50
CA ILE A 91 -3.36 0.68 -2.98
C ILE A 91 -3.59 -0.67 -2.29
N ASN A 92 -3.74 -1.72 -3.10
CA ASN A 92 -3.98 -3.06 -2.60
C ASN A 92 -2.76 -3.94 -2.90
N ARG A 93 -2.07 -4.40 -1.86
CA ARG A 93 -0.89 -5.30 -1.97
C ARG A 93 0.16 -4.79 -2.96
N GLY A 94 0.42 -3.48 -2.95
CA GLY A 94 1.37 -2.83 -3.86
C GLY A 94 0.88 -2.65 -5.30
N GLN A 95 -0.37 -3.02 -5.61
CA GLN A 95 -0.99 -2.73 -6.91
C GLN A 95 -1.88 -1.48 -6.82
N ILE A 96 -1.72 -0.60 -7.80
CA ILE A 96 -2.51 0.62 -7.96
C ILE A 96 -3.29 0.49 -9.26
N THR A 97 -4.60 0.71 -9.22
CA THR A 97 -5.44 0.69 -10.42
C THR A 97 -5.69 2.13 -10.86
N GLU A 98 -5.07 2.54 -11.96
CA GLU A 98 -5.32 3.85 -12.53
C GLU A 98 -6.76 3.93 -13.12
N PRO A 99 -7.51 5.00 -12.83
CA PRO A 99 -8.81 5.22 -13.45
C PRO A 99 -8.66 5.47 -14.95
N LYS A 100 -9.38 4.70 -15.77
CA LYS A 100 -9.31 4.78 -17.24
C LYS A 100 -10.04 5.98 -17.85
N ILE A 101 -10.95 6.59 -17.09
CA ILE A 101 -11.78 7.72 -17.55
C ILE A 101 -11.78 8.81 -16.49
N SER A 102 -11.70 10.07 -16.93
CA SER A 102 -11.93 11.23 -16.08
C SER A 102 -13.43 11.51 -16.00
N LEU A 103 -14.02 11.40 -14.81
CA LEU A 103 -15.45 11.66 -14.55
C LEU A 103 -15.75 13.17 -14.41
N LYS A 104 -15.15 14.01 -15.26
CA LYS A 104 -15.51 15.42 -15.27
C LYS A 104 -16.91 15.54 -15.88
N GLU A 105 -17.94 15.54 -15.03
CA GLU A 105 -19.29 15.96 -15.41
C GLU A 105 -19.23 17.47 -15.70
N GLU A 106 -19.73 17.86 -16.87
CA GLU A 106 -20.01 19.25 -17.26
C GLU A 106 -21.35 19.69 -16.68
#